data_AF-A0A6P6QIB7-F1
#
_entry.id   AF-A0A6P6QIB7-F1
#
_cell.length_a   1.000
_cell.length_b   1.000
_cell.length_c   1.000
_cell.angle_alpha   90.00
_cell.angle_beta   90.00
_cell.angle_gamma   90.00
#
_symmetry.space_group_name_H-M   'P 1'
#
loop_
_entity.id
_entity.type
_entity.pdbx_description
1 polymer ?
#
loop_
_entity_poly.entity_id
_entity_poly.type
_entity_poly.pdbx_seq_one_letter_code
_entity_poly.pdbx_strand_id
1 'polypeptide(L)'
;MVRILNNVFDLKETRFGQPRPRHGLSLLWWFAHDCVQIDSDRDCMTAQCDPANGEFGFHRFYNKERLLPKINLPYYEVGNLSTPGSLPLYVTRHYNRQLDSSNKDRIIVSFDSIWKRFEKIYVTQHSNQVRFDQKHTFCISIDLLRSIQALSLNDFYREPTNGSGPVSISKPKSVRTYTFQSRPTGNELMKNIQESSRIHFHREPNGSGHVSISRPQSVPDEPQSVQDNETNSCQSICCAVLICFIVLMLVAAAVYAFFKMI
;
A
#
# COMPACT_ATOMS: atom_id res chain seq x y z
N MET A 1 12.05 -7.12 -22.18
CA MET A 1 12.35 -7.13 -20.72
C MET A 1 11.51 -6.04 -20.08
N VAL A 2 10.93 -6.27 -18.90
CA VAL A 2 10.12 -5.24 -18.20
C VAL A 2 11.09 -4.28 -17.48
N ARG A 3 10.91 -2.96 -17.65
CA ARG A 3 11.73 -1.95 -16.95
C ARG A 3 11.44 -1.98 -15.45
N ILE A 4 12.48 -1.92 -14.63
CA ILE A 4 12.38 -1.79 -13.17
C ILE A 4 12.38 -0.29 -12.81
N LEU A 5 11.52 0.11 -11.87
CA LEU A 5 11.46 1.47 -11.32
C LEU A 5 12.03 1.44 -9.90
N ASN A 6 13.03 2.30 -9.65
CA ASN A 6 13.81 2.23 -8.42
C ASN A 6 13.47 3.32 -7.39
N ASN A 7 12.78 4.39 -7.83
CA ASN A 7 12.47 5.55 -7.00
C ASN A 7 11.19 6.25 -7.48
N VAL A 8 10.68 7.16 -6.66
CA VAL A 8 9.40 7.84 -6.89
C VAL A 8 9.45 8.80 -8.10
N PHE A 9 10.64 9.28 -8.48
CA PHE A 9 10.82 10.10 -9.67
C PHE A 9 10.64 9.27 -10.95
N ASP A 10 11.34 8.13 -11.06
CA ASP A 10 11.16 7.15 -12.15
C ASP A 10 9.68 6.81 -12.36
N LEU A 11 8.94 6.55 -11.27
CA LEU A 11 7.52 6.26 -11.32
C LEU A 11 6.70 7.43 -11.89
N LYS A 12 6.96 8.67 -11.44
CA LYS A 12 6.23 9.86 -11.90
C LYS A 12 6.50 10.15 -13.39
N GLU A 13 7.73 9.94 -13.85
CA GLU A 13 8.09 10.03 -15.28
C GLU A 13 7.34 9.01 -16.15
N THR A 14 6.95 7.84 -15.62
CA THR A 14 6.10 6.89 -16.38
C THR A 14 4.67 7.34 -16.61
N ARG A 15 4.21 8.41 -15.91
CA ARG A 15 2.81 8.87 -15.91
C ARG A 15 1.79 7.81 -15.46
N PHE A 16 2.24 6.75 -14.77
CA PHE A 16 1.35 5.74 -14.17
C PHE A 16 0.37 6.39 -13.19
N GLY A 17 -0.91 5.99 -13.24
CA GLY A 17 -1.95 6.65 -12.48
C GLY A 17 -2.09 8.14 -12.78
N GLN A 18 -1.85 8.57 -14.03
CA GLN A 18 -2.14 9.92 -14.52
C GLN A 18 -2.98 9.87 -15.81
N PRO A 19 -3.80 10.91 -16.11
CA PRO A 19 -4.06 12.13 -15.32
C PRO A 19 -4.99 11.86 -14.11
N ARG A 20 -5.61 12.92 -13.54
CA ARG A 20 -6.70 12.75 -12.55
C ARG A 20 -7.79 11.84 -13.15
N PRO A 21 -8.37 10.91 -12.35
CA PRO A 21 -8.43 10.94 -10.89
C PRO A 21 -7.27 10.28 -10.11
N ARG A 22 -6.22 9.82 -10.80
CA ARG A 22 -5.04 9.19 -10.19
C ARG A 22 -5.25 7.86 -9.46
N HIS A 23 -6.21 7.06 -9.93
CA HIS A 23 -6.51 5.73 -9.39
C HIS A 23 -5.24 4.87 -9.20
N GLY A 24 -4.38 4.73 -10.22
CA GLY A 24 -3.14 3.94 -10.10
C GLY A 24 -2.21 4.39 -8.97
N LEU A 25 -2.11 5.69 -8.69
CA LEU A 25 -1.31 6.20 -7.57
C LEU A 25 -2.01 5.92 -6.23
N SER A 26 -3.33 6.10 -6.13
CA SER A 26 -4.09 5.70 -4.92
C SER A 26 -3.89 4.21 -4.61
N LEU A 27 -4.01 3.36 -5.64
CA LEU A 27 -3.91 1.91 -5.57
C LEU A 27 -2.50 1.46 -5.19
N LEU A 28 -1.45 2.06 -5.76
CA LEU A 28 -0.06 1.71 -5.41
C LEU A 28 0.34 2.19 -4.02
N TRP A 29 -0.15 3.36 -3.58
CA TRP A 29 0.09 3.82 -2.21
C TRP A 29 -0.57 2.89 -1.20
N TRP A 30 -1.86 2.57 -1.40
CA TRP A 30 -2.60 1.58 -0.60
C TRP A 30 -1.86 0.24 -0.56
N PHE A 31 -1.56 -0.33 -1.73
CA PHE A 31 -0.91 -1.64 -1.82
C PHE A 31 0.45 -1.65 -1.10
N ALA A 32 1.26 -0.59 -1.23
CA ALA A 32 2.53 -0.49 -0.55
C ALA A 32 2.42 -0.39 0.98
N HIS A 33 1.35 0.20 1.53
CA HIS A 33 1.17 0.38 2.98
C HIS A 33 0.41 -0.78 3.63
N ASP A 34 -0.69 -1.21 3.02
CA ASP A 34 -1.65 -2.14 3.61
C ASP A 34 -1.42 -3.59 3.16
N CYS A 35 -0.82 -3.83 1.99
CA CYS A 35 -0.60 -5.19 1.47
C CYS A 35 0.85 -5.69 1.57
N VAL A 36 1.85 -4.81 1.67
CA VAL A 36 3.28 -5.20 1.65
C VAL A 36 3.95 -4.87 2.98
N GLN A 37 4.40 -5.90 3.70
CA GLN A 37 5.35 -5.74 4.79
C GLN A 37 6.77 -6.03 4.28
N ILE A 38 7.67 -5.07 4.44
CA ILE A 38 9.08 -5.21 4.05
C ILE A 38 9.90 -5.64 5.27
N ASP A 39 10.52 -6.81 5.20
CA ASP A 39 11.53 -7.26 6.17
C ASP A 39 12.84 -6.49 5.89
N SER A 40 13.31 -5.73 6.88
CA SER A 40 14.56 -4.95 6.78
C SER A 40 15.81 -5.79 6.70
N ASP A 41 15.76 -7.02 7.21
CA ASP A 41 16.94 -7.85 7.46
C ASP A 41 17.13 -8.89 6.35
N ARG A 42 16.10 -9.13 5.53
CA ARG A 42 16.05 -10.16 4.49
C ARG A 42 15.68 -9.67 3.09
N ASP A 43 15.43 -8.37 2.92
CA ASP A 43 14.91 -7.78 1.68
C ASP A 43 13.67 -8.53 1.10
N CYS A 44 12.84 -9.11 1.97
CA CYS A 44 11.67 -9.89 1.56
C CYS A 44 10.37 -9.09 1.71
N MET A 45 9.44 -9.30 0.76
CA MET A 45 8.16 -8.61 0.67
C MET A 45 7.06 -9.59 1.10
N THR A 46 6.74 -9.60 2.39
CA THR A 46 5.68 -10.42 2.98
C THR A 46 4.33 -9.81 2.62
N ALA A 47 3.40 -10.66 2.18
CA ALA A 47 2.04 -10.27 1.85
C ALA A 47 1.17 -10.20 3.11
N GLN A 48 0.54 -9.05 3.33
CA GLN A 48 -0.47 -8.83 4.37
C GLN A 48 -1.89 -9.02 3.87
N CYS A 49 -2.09 -9.10 2.55
CA CYS A 49 -3.32 -9.55 1.92
C CYS A 49 -3.14 -10.95 1.30
N ASP A 50 -4.26 -11.59 0.96
CA ASP A 50 -4.30 -12.89 0.29
C ASP A 50 -4.91 -12.79 -1.13
N PRO A 51 -4.05 -12.63 -2.17
CA PRO A 51 -4.49 -12.64 -3.56
C PRO A 51 -5.12 -13.96 -4.02
N ALA A 52 -4.78 -15.09 -3.38
CA ALA A 52 -5.31 -16.40 -3.77
C ALA A 52 -6.76 -16.58 -3.32
N ASN A 53 -7.13 -16.01 -2.17
CA ASN A 53 -8.51 -15.93 -1.68
C ASN A 53 -9.32 -14.74 -2.26
N GLY A 54 -8.68 -13.88 -3.06
CA GLY A 54 -9.35 -12.81 -3.80
C GLY A 54 -9.72 -11.57 -2.96
N GLU A 55 -9.03 -11.36 -1.83
CA GLU A 55 -9.19 -10.16 -1.01
C GLU A 55 -9.04 -8.88 -1.86
N PHE A 56 -9.73 -7.80 -1.50
CA PHE A 56 -9.65 -6.50 -2.21
C PHE A 56 -9.92 -6.58 -3.73
N GLY A 57 -10.60 -7.62 -4.21
CA GLY A 57 -10.84 -7.83 -5.65
C GLY A 57 -9.63 -8.40 -6.41
N PHE A 58 -8.65 -8.98 -5.71
CA PHE A 58 -7.62 -9.79 -6.36
C PHE A 58 -8.23 -10.95 -7.15
N HIS A 59 -7.66 -11.25 -8.32
CA HIS A 59 -8.06 -12.41 -9.11
C HIS A 59 -6.88 -12.95 -9.93
N ARG A 60 -6.99 -14.20 -10.39
CA ARG A 60 -5.88 -14.91 -11.04
C ARG A 60 -5.53 -14.30 -12.40
N PHE A 61 -4.34 -13.73 -12.52
CA PHE A 61 -3.79 -13.25 -13.78
C PHE A 61 -3.06 -14.39 -14.53
N TYR A 62 -3.60 -14.78 -15.69
CA TYR A 62 -3.07 -15.92 -16.46
C TYR A 62 -1.89 -15.58 -17.38
N ASN A 63 -1.53 -14.29 -17.53
CA ASN A 63 -0.44 -13.82 -18.39
C ASN A 63 -0.48 -14.38 -19.83
N LYS A 64 -1.70 -14.56 -20.39
CA LYS A 64 -1.92 -15.21 -21.71
C LYS A 64 -1.19 -14.49 -22.84
N GLU A 65 -1.20 -13.15 -22.81
CA GLU A 65 -0.54 -12.29 -23.80
C GLU A 65 0.98 -12.16 -23.58
N ARG A 66 1.56 -12.85 -22.58
CA ARG A 66 2.99 -12.78 -22.21
C ARG A 66 3.46 -11.35 -21.89
N LEU A 67 2.60 -10.59 -21.21
CA LEU A 67 2.89 -9.25 -20.69
C LEU A 67 4.12 -9.26 -19.77
N LEU A 68 4.16 -10.26 -18.87
CA LEU A 68 5.17 -10.45 -17.84
C LEU A 68 6.08 -11.67 -18.16
N PRO A 69 7.27 -11.77 -17.55
CA PRO A 69 8.10 -12.97 -17.62
C PRO A 69 7.35 -14.23 -17.19
N LYS A 70 7.77 -15.41 -17.69
CA LYS A 70 7.28 -16.69 -17.18
C LYS A 70 8.14 -17.12 -15.99
N ILE A 71 7.52 -17.35 -14.85
CA ILE A 71 8.14 -17.85 -13.61
C ILE A 71 7.30 -19.00 -13.03
N ASN A 72 7.84 -19.72 -12.04
CA ASN A 72 7.18 -20.86 -11.40
C ASN A 72 6.22 -20.46 -10.25
N LEU A 73 5.59 -19.29 -10.35
CA LEU A 73 4.62 -18.79 -9.37
C LEU A 73 3.36 -18.24 -10.05
N PRO A 74 2.20 -18.31 -9.38
CA PRO A 74 0.98 -17.69 -9.87
C PRO A 74 1.06 -16.16 -9.83
N TYR A 75 0.53 -15.53 -10.87
CA TYR A 75 0.25 -14.09 -10.91
C TYR A 75 -1.20 -13.80 -10.51
N TYR A 76 -1.41 -12.68 -9.82
CA TYR A 76 -2.72 -12.14 -9.44
C TYR A 76 -2.79 -10.65 -9.73
N GLU A 77 -3.98 -10.14 -10.05
CA GLU A 77 -4.25 -8.76 -10.45
C GLU A 77 -5.26 -8.10 -9.51
N VAL A 78 -5.03 -6.83 -9.16
CA VAL A 78 -5.97 -5.96 -8.43
C VAL A 78 -6.07 -4.58 -9.10
N GLY A 79 -7.15 -3.86 -8.79
CA GLY A 79 -7.40 -2.49 -9.28
C GLY A 79 -8.57 -2.36 -10.26
N ASN A 80 -9.38 -3.39 -10.45
CA ASN A 80 -10.60 -3.28 -11.26
C ASN A 80 -11.73 -2.59 -10.47
N LEU A 81 -11.93 -1.29 -10.69
CA LEU A 81 -12.95 -0.48 -10.02
C LEU A 81 -14.40 -0.85 -10.38
N SER A 82 -14.63 -1.65 -11.43
CA SER A 82 -15.95 -2.23 -11.71
C SER A 82 -16.33 -3.32 -10.71
N THR A 83 -15.34 -3.95 -10.06
CA THR A 83 -15.50 -5.01 -9.05
C THR A 83 -14.44 -4.82 -7.95
N PRO A 84 -14.49 -3.71 -7.19
CA PRO A 84 -13.37 -3.26 -6.35
C PRO A 84 -13.16 -4.09 -5.07
N GLY A 85 -14.03 -5.07 -4.79
CA GLY A 85 -14.02 -5.80 -3.52
C GLY A 85 -14.04 -4.85 -2.32
N SER A 86 -13.13 -5.08 -1.38
CA SER A 86 -12.91 -4.26 -0.18
C SER A 86 -11.89 -3.12 -0.35
N LEU A 87 -11.55 -2.70 -1.57
CA LEU A 87 -10.60 -1.59 -1.78
C LEU A 87 -11.07 -0.28 -1.07
N PRO A 88 -10.16 0.48 -0.42
CA PRO A 88 -10.54 1.67 0.34
C PRO A 88 -11.24 2.74 -0.50
N LEU A 89 -12.15 3.49 0.12
CA LEU A 89 -12.91 4.55 -0.53
C LEU A 89 -12.00 5.60 -1.21
N TYR A 90 -10.82 5.92 -0.65
CA TYR A 90 -9.90 6.88 -1.28
C TYR A 90 -9.27 6.38 -2.59
N VAL A 91 -9.27 5.06 -2.84
CA VAL A 91 -8.88 4.41 -4.10
C VAL A 91 -10.06 4.44 -5.09
N THR A 92 -11.27 4.13 -4.63
CA THR A 92 -12.43 3.85 -5.49
C THR A 92 -13.32 5.07 -5.81
N ARG A 93 -13.38 6.09 -4.94
CA ARG A 93 -14.36 7.21 -4.97
C ARG A 93 -14.46 8.03 -6.25
N HIS A 94 -13.47 7.93 -7.14
CA HIS A 94 -13.40 8.68 -8.40
C HIS A 94 -13.60 7.82 -9.65
N TYR A 95 -14.00 6.56 -9.48
CA TYR A 95 -14.42 5.71 -10.57
C TYR A 95 -15.61 6.33 -11.32
N ASN A 96 -15.52 6.42 -12.64
CA ASN A 96 -16.64 6.81 -13.49
C ASN A 96 -16.79 5.79 -14.62
N ARG A 97 -17.89 5.03 -14.59
CA ARG A 97 -18.22 4.00 -15.59
C ARG A 97 -18.36 4.55 -17.02
N GLN A 98 -18.55 5.85 -17.20
CA GLN A 98 -18.60 6.53 -18.51
C GLN A 98 -17.21 6.96 -19.02
N LEU A 99 -16.16 6.85 -18.20
CA LEU A 99 -14.79 7.21 -18.55
C LEU A 99 -13.87 5.99 -18.38
N ASP A 100 -13.58 5.30 -19.48
CA ASP A 100 -12.67 4.13 -19.54
C ASP A 100 -11.33 4.40 -18.83
N SER A 101 -10.80 5.61 -18.98
CA SER A 101 -9.53 6.04 -18.36
C SER A 101 -9.55 6.07 -16.83
N SER A 102 -10.73 6.02 -16.18
CA SER A 102 -10.85 5.99 -14.72
C SER A 102 -10.60 4.60 -14.12
N ASN A 103 -10.68 3.52 -14.93
CA ASN A 103 -10.51 2.13 -14.48
C ASN A 103 -9.42 1.38 -15.30
N LYS A 104 -8.38 2.10 -15.75
CA LYS A 104 -7.29 1.50 -16.55
C LYS A 104 -6.17 0.88 -15.72
N ASP A 105 -5.85 1.44 -14.54
CA ASP A 105 -4.63 1.10 -13.80
C ASP A 105 -4.79 -0.21 -13.01
N ARG A 106 -3.73 -1.02 -12.93
CA ARG A 106 -3.68 -2.31 -12.23
C ARG A 106 -2.34 -2.51 -11.53
N ILE A 107 -2.38 -3.33 -10.50
CA ILE A 107 -1.19 -3.96 -9.91
C ILE A 107 -1.26 -5.46 -10.18
N ILE A 108 -0.17 -6.04 -10.67
CA ILE A 108 -0.03 -7.49 -10.85
C ILE A 108 1.11 -7.98 -9.97
N VAL A 109 0.85 -8.99 -9.14
CA VAL A 109 1.83 -9.57 -8.20
C VAL A 109 2.08 -11.04 -8.55
N SER A 110 3.32 -11.51 -8.42
CA SER A 110 3.58 -12.95 -8.29
C SER A 110 3.57 -13.32 -6.82
N PHE A 111 2.68 -14.23 -6.43
CA PHE A 111 2.43 -14.57 -5.04
C PHE A 111 2.83 -16.01 -4.74
N ASP A 112 3.66 -16.21 -3.73
CA ASP A 112 3.91 -17.51 -3.12
C ASP A 112 2.99 -17.65 -1.90
N SER A 113 2.00 -18.54 -2.01
CA SER A 113 1.01 -18.78 -0.94
C SER A 113 1.55 -19.66 0.19
N ILE A 114 2.63 -20.40 -0.01
CA ILE A 114 3.27 -21.23 1.02
C ILE A 114 4.06 -20.34 1.97
N TRP A 115 4.82 -19.39 1.43
CA TRP A 115 5.63 -18.45 2.21
C TRP A 115 4.93 -17.11 2.51
N LYS A 116 3.73 -16.89 1.95
CA LYS A 116 2.96 -15.62 1.98
C LYS A 116 3.80 -14.42 1.53
N ARG A 117 4.39 -14.50 0.33
CA ARG A 117 5.33 -13.48 -0.19
C ARG A 117 5.05 -13.05 -1.61
N PHE A 118 5.44 -11.81 -1.91
CA PHE A 118 5.50 -11.28 -3.26
C PHE A 118 6.93 -11.36 -3.79
N GLU A 119 7.16 -12.10 -4.87
CA GLU A 119 8.49 -12.18 -5.49
C GLU A 119 8.72 -11.09 -6.55
N LYS A 120 7.64 -10.59 -7.15
CA LYS A 120 7.61 -9.50 -8.14
C LYS A 120 6.28 -8.76 -8.02
N ILE A 121 6.35 -7.44 -8.05
CA ILE A 121 5.21 -6.53 -8.08
C ILE A 121 5.35 -5.69 -9.35
N TYR A 122 4.27 -5.59 -10.12
CA TYR A 122 4.20 -4.83 -11.35
C TYR A 122 3.08 -3.82 -11.29
N VAL A 123 3.32 -2.63 -11.83
CA VAL A 123 2.26 -1.68 -12.20
C VAL A 123 2.04 -1.77 -13.69
N THR A 124 0.79 -1.70 -14.12
CA THR A 124 0.43 -1.64 -15.54
C THR A 124 -0.86 -0.86 -15.74
N GLN A 125 -1.13 -0.44 -16.96
CA GLN A 125 -2.45 0.05 -17.37
C GLN A 125 -3.02 -0.81 -18.50
N HIS A 126 -4.32 -0.70 -18.67
CA HIS A 126 -5.03 -1.08 -19.88
C HIS A 126 -4.81 -0.06 -21.00
N SER A 127 -4.58 -0.54 -22.22
CA SER A 127 -4.53 0.29 -23.45
C SER A 127 -5.92 0.49 -24.07
N ASN A 128 -6.84 -0.44 -23.79
CA ASN A 128 -8.28 -0.37 -24.04
C ASN A 128 -9.00 -1.26 -23.01
N GLN A 129 -10.33 -1.34 -23.05
CA GLN A 129 -11.14 -2.09 -22.07
C GLN A 129 -10.75 -3.57 -21.82
N VAL A 130 -9.92 -4.18 -22.66
CA VAL A 130 -9.52 -5.60 -22.54
C VAL A 130 -8.01 -5.80 -22.49
N ARG A 131 -7.23 -5.06 -23.29
CA ARG A 131 -5.79 -5.31 -23.47
C ARG A 131 -4.92 -4.50 -22.52
N PHE A 132 -3.81 -5.10 -22.11
CA PHE A 132 -2.77 -4.41 -21.35
C PHE A 132 -1.88 -3.54 -22.25
N ASP A 133 -1.21 -2.56 -21.63
CA ASP A 133 -0.22 -1.71 -22.28
C ASP A 133 1.20 -2.15 -21.89
N GLN A 134 1.85 -2.92 -22.76
CA GLN A 134 3.19 -3.43 -22.51
C GLN A 134 4.26 -2.32 -22.47
N LYS A 135 4.01 -1.13 -23.03
CA LYS A 135 4.92 0.02 -22.91
C LYS A 135 4.80 0.71 -21.55
N HIS A 136 3.64 0.60 -20.90
CA HIS A 136 3.35 1.13 -19.58
C HIS A 136 3.23 0.03 -18.51
N THR A 137 3.94 -1.09 -18.71
CA THR A 137 4.13 -2.15 -17.72
C THR A 137 5.52 -2.02 -17.09
N PHE A 138 5.58 -1.93 -15.76
CA PHE A 138 6.83 -1.73 -15.03
C PHE A 138 6.92 -2.61 -13.79
N CYS A 139 8.12 -3.10 -13.48
CA CYS A 139 8.40 -3.81 -12.24
C CYS A 139 8.74 -2.78 -11.15
N ILE A 140 8.11 -2.91 -9.99
CA ILE A 140 8.39 -2.09 -8.81
C ILE A 140 9.55 -2.73 -8.03
N SER A 141 10.56 -1.95 -7.64
CA SER A 141 11.62 -2.41 -6.75
C SER A 141 11.22 -2.30 -5.27
N ILE A 142 11.95 -3.03 -4.41
CA ILE A 142 11.80 -2.92 -2.95
C ILE A 142 12.13 -1.52 -2.44
N ASP A 143 13.10 -0.83 -3.03
CA ASP A 143 13.49 0.53 -2.63
C ASP A 143 12.47 1.59 -3.05
N LEU A 144 11.75 1.36 -4.16
CA LEU A 144 10.58 2.16 -4.52
C LEU A 144 9.46 1.96 -3.49
N LEU A 145 9.17 0.71 -3.08
CA LEU A 145 8.15 0.45 -2.04
C LEU A 145 8.52 1.10 -0.70
N ARG A 146 9.78 1.00 -0.26
CA ARG A 146 10.31 1.73 0.91
C ARG A 146 10.12 3.25 0.78
N SER A 147 10.42 3.80 -0.40
CA SER A 147 10.24 5.22 -0.68
C SER A 147 8.77 5.65 -0.65
N ILE A 148 7.84 4.76 -1.03
CA ILE A 148 6.40 5.01 -0.95
C ILE A 148 5.92 4.93 0.50
N GLN A 149 6.34 3.91 1.26
CA GLN A 149 6.04 3.73 2.70
C GLN A 149 6.55 4.87 3.58
N ALA A 150 7.57 5.62 3.12
CA ALA A 150 8.09 6.81 3.81
C ALA A 150 7.30 8.10 3.51
N LEU A 151 6.29 8.07 2.62
CA LEU A 151 5.56 9.26 2.16
C LEU A 151 4.10 9.23 2.58
N SER A 152 3.61 10.38 3.07
CA SER A 152 2.16 10.61 3.18
C SER A 152 1.49 10.50 1.80
N LEU A 153 0.21 10.13 1.76
CA LEU A 153 -0.55 10.06 0.51
C LEU A 153 -0.51 11.38 -0.28
N ASN A 154 -0.53 12.52 0.44
CA ASN A 154 -0.45 13.86 -0.16
C ASN A 154 0.93 14.15 -0.77
N ASP A 155 2.02 13.72 -0.11
CA ASP A 155 3.38 13.90 -0.64
C ASP A 155 3.66 12.98 -1.81
N PHE A 156 3.15 11.75 -1.76
CA PHE A 156 3.21 10.82 -2.90
C PHE A 156 2.51 11.42 -4.13
N TYR A 157 1.36 12.08 -3.94
CA TYR A 157 0.60 12.81 -4.96
C TYR A 157 1.22 14.13 -5.46
N ARG A 158 2.29 14.66 -4.87
CA ARG A 158 2.94 15.86 -5.41
C ARG A 158 3.55 15.54 -6.79
N GLU A 159 3.21 16.33 -7.81
CA GLU A 159 3.94 16.25 -9.10
C GLU A 159 5.42 16.63 -8.88
N PRO A 160 6.35 16.19 -9.76
CA PRO A 160 7.69 16.75 -9.76
C PRO A 160 7.62 18.27 -9.95
N THR A 161 8.09 19.03 -8.97
CA THR A 161 8.27 20.47 -9.11
C THR A 161 9.46 20.70 -10.04
N ASN A 162 9.24 21.39 -11.17
CA ASN A 162 10.22 21.65 -12.24
C ASN A 162 11.45 22.50 -11.82
N GLY A 163 11.77 22.60 -10.54
CA GLY A 163 12.83 23.45 -10.00
C GLY A 163 13.38 23.04 -8.63
N SER A 164 13.08 21.84 -8.11
CA SER A 164 13.72 21.34 -6.87
C SER A 164 14.27 19.94 -7.09
N GLY A 165 15.56 19.76 -6.75
CA GLY A 165 16.26 18.48 -6.83
C GLY A 165 15.67 17.39 -5.94
N PRO A 166 16.24 16.17 -5.96
CA PRO A 166 15.67 15.01 -5.28
C PRO A 166 15.41 15.30 -3.80
N VAL A 167 14.20 14.95 -3.34
CA VAL A 167 13.82 15.03 -1.93
C VAL A 167 14.69 14.03 -1.17
N SER A 168 15.75 14.54 -0.56
CA SER A 168 16.66 13.79 0.30
C SER A 168 15.94 13.45 1.62
N ILE A 169 15.14 12.37 1.61
CA ILE A 169 14.63 11.77 2.84
C ILE A 169 15.85 11.23 3.59
N SER A 170 16.31 11.96 4.60
CA SER A 170 17.37 11.51 5.47
C SER A 170 16.90 10.27 6.22
N LYS A 171 17.65 9.16 6.12
CA LYS A 171 17.47 8.01 7.01
C LYS A 171 17.42 8.54 8.45
N PRO A 172 16.41 8.21 9.27
CA PRO A 172 16.47 8.52 10.69
C PRO A 172 17.74 7.88 11.25
N LYS A 173 18.65 8.72 11.76
CA LYS A 173 19.86 8.22 12.43
C LYS A 173 19.41 7.39 13.62
N SER A 174 20.08 6.26 13.85
CA SER A 174 19.79 5.37 14.96
C SER A 174 19.65 6.16 16.26
N VAL A 175 18.54 5.94 16.97
CA VAL A 175 18.29 6.57 18.27
C VAL A 175 19.41 6.10 19.20
N ARG A 176 20.32 7.01 19.56
CA ARG A 176 21.27 6.77 20.63
C ARG A 176 20.51 6.79 21.95
N THR A 177 20.35 5.62 22.55
CA THR A 177 19.82 5.48 23.91
C THR A 177 20.80 6.14 24.88
N TYR A 178 20.52 7.38 25.27
CA TYR A 178 21.23 8.01 26.38
C TYR A 178 20.60 7.55 27.70
N THR A 179 21.34 6.75 28.45
CA THR A 179 20.99 6.37 29.83
C THR A 179 20.90 7.63 30.69
N PHE A 180 19.73 7.85 31.30
CA PHE A 180 19.44 9.02 32.12
C PHE A 180 20.22 8.97 33.44
N GLN A 181 21.26 9.80 33.58
CA GLN A 181 21.84 10.15 34.87
C GLN A 181 22.05 11.68 34.94
N SER A 182 21.60 12.24 36.07
CA SER A 182 21.60 13.68 36.44
C SER A 182 20.44 14.52 35.87
N ARG A 183 19.73 15.23 36.77
CA ARG A 183 18.67 16.21 36.45
C ARG A 183 19.30 17.55 36.07
N PRO A 184 18.88 18.22 34.97
CA PRO A 184 19.13 19.63 34.76
C PRO A 184 18.08 20.50 35.46
N THR A 185 18.49 21.68 35.94
CA THR A 185 17.61 22.68 36.57
C THR A 185 16.86 23.50 35.52
N GLY A 186 15.69 24.05 35.90
CA GLY A 186 14.67 24.58 34.97
C GLY A 186 15.08 25.72 34.02
N ASN A 187 16.28 26.28 34.16
CA ASN A 187 16.78 27.39 33.34
C ASN A 187 17.31 26.94 31.96
N GLU A 188 17.68 25.67 31.78
CA GLU A 188 18.06 25.14 30.46
C GLU A 188 16.87 24.89 29.53
N LEU A 189 15.68 24.65 30.10
CA LEU A 189 14.48 24.32 29.33
C LEU A 189 13.99 25.53 28.49
N MET A 190 14.09 26.75 29.02
CA MET A 190 13.64 27.96 28.31
C MET A 190 14.50 28.32 27.08
N LYS A 191 15.82 28.07 27.12
CA LYS A 191 16.69 28.38 25.96
C LYS A 191 16.35 27.54 24.73
N ASN A 192 16.07 26.26 24.92
CA ASN A 192 15.75 25.34 23.82
C ASN A 192 14.40 25.65 23.16
N ILE A 193 13.41 26.15 23.91
CA ILE A 193 12.11 26.58 23.36
C ILE A 193 12.27 27.85 22.50
N GLN A 194 13.13 28.78 22.92
CA GLN A 194 13.29 30.07 22.26
C GLN A 194 14.07 29.99 20.94
N GLU A 195 15.03 29.06 20.83
CA GLU A 195 15.77 28.83 19.57
C GLU A 195 14.90 28.13 18.51
N SER A 196 14.00 27.22 18.92
CA SER A 196 13.08 26.51 18.02
C SER A 196 12.01 27.40 17.38
N SER A 197 11.90 28.68 17.79
CA SER A 197 10.87 29.62 17.31
C SER A 197 11.34 30.52 16.15
N ARG A 198 12.63 30.49 15.76
CA ARG A 198 13.15 31.28 14.62
C ARG A 198 13.13 30.48 13.31
N ILE A 199 11.95 30.31 12.72
CA ILE A 199 11.85 30.07 11.27
C ILE A 199 11.27 31.35 10.62
N HIS A 200 12.14 32.04 9.87
CA HIS A 200 11.79 33.27 9.18
C HIS A 200 10.85 32.98 8.00
N PHE A 201 9.63 33.49 8.04
CA PHE A 201 8.79 33.64 6.84
C PHE A 201 9.05 35.01 6.22
N HIS A 202 9.63 35.04 5.01
CA HIS A 202 9.62 36.24 4.18
C HIS A 202 8.21 36.49 3.63
N ARG A 203 7.72 37.72 3.78
CA ARG A 203 6.42 38.18 3.29
C ARG A 203 6.64 39.41 2.40
N GLU A 204 6.39 39.25 1.11
CA GLU A 204 6.27 40.38 0.18
C GLU A 204 4.88 41.04 0.29
N PRO A 205 4.74 42.36 0.05
CA PRO A 205 3.49 43.08 0.30
C PRO A 205 2.67 43.45 -0.96
N ASN A 206 1.39 43.77 -0.68
CA ASN A 206 0.46 44.58 -1.47
C ASN A 206 -0.30 43.98 -2.67
N GLY A 207 -1.63 44.13 -2.60
CA GLY A 207 -2.62 43.87 -3.64
C GLY A 207 -4.02 44.01 -3.03
N SER A 208 -4.69 45.14 -3.25
CA SER A 208 -5.97 45.48 -2.59
C SER A 208 -7.18 44.84 -3.29
N GLY A 209 -8.19 44.45 -2.50
CA GLY A 209 -9.48 43.95 -2.97
C GLY A 209 -10.50 43.94 -1.84
N HIS A 210 -11.63 44.62 -2.04
CA HIS A 210 -12.69 44.83 -1.04
C HIS A 210 -13.83 43.80 -1.18
N VAL A 211 -14.57 43.53 -0.08
CA VAL A 211 -16.02 43.14 -0.06
C VAL A 211 -16.35 41.73 -0.61
N SER A 212 -17.20 40.88 -0.02
CA SER A 212 -17.96 40.88 1.25
C SER A 212 -18.29 39.42 1.64
N ILE A 213 -18.59 39.15 2.92
CA ILE A 213 -19.07 37.83 3.37
C ILE A 213 -20.56 37.89 3.69
N SER A 214 -21.35 37.08 2.98
CA SER A 214 -22.77 36.83 3.25
C SER A 214 -22.95 35.47 3.91
N ARG A 215 -23.70 35.40 5.02
CA ARG A 215 -24.02 34.16 5.76
C ARG A 215 -25.47 33.74 5.50
N PRO A 216 -25.75 32.43 5.36
CA PRO A 216 -27.03 31.87 5.80
C PRO A 216 -26.92 30.74 6.83
N GLN A 217 -28.09 30.28 7.26
CA GLN A 217 -28.38 29.35 8.36
C GLN A 217 -29.65 28.53 8.01
N SER A 218 -29.91 27.33 8.54
CA SER A 218 -29.11 26.44 9.40
C SER A 218 -29.86 25.11 9.65
N VAL A 219 -29.14 23.99 9.91
CA VAL A 219 -29.61 22.82 10.72
C VAL A 219 -30.70 21.94 10.01
N PRO A 220 -31.00 20.65 10.35
CA PRO A 220 -30.42 19.68 11.31
C PRO A 220 -30.06 18.24 10.76
N ASP A 221 -29.66 17.37 11.71
CA ASP A 221 -29.90 15.91 11.84
C ASP A 221 -28.88 14.84 11.37
N GLU A 222 -28.47 14.03 12.36
CA GLU A 222 -27.66 12.81 12.32
C GLU A 222 -28.40 11.70 13.11
N PRO A 223 -28.60 10.49 12.56
CA PRO A 223 -29.01 9.32 13.33
C PRO A 223 -27.83 8.44 13.74
N GLN A 224 -27.92 7.86 14.93
CA GLN A 224 -26.83 7.16 15.61
C GLN A 224 -26.46 5.79 15.02
N SER A 225 -25.24 5.36 15.32
CA SER A 225 -24.69 4.03 15.04
C SER A 225 -25.45 2.89 15.72
N VAL A 226 -25.76 1.83 14.96
CA VAL A 226 -26.01 0.50 15.52
C VAL A 226 -24.70 -0.29 15.53
N GLN A 227 -24.31 -0.79 16.70
CA GLN A 227 -23.25 -1.78 16.84
C GLN A 227 -23.87 -3.17 16.83
N ASP A 228 -23.47 -4.04 15.91
CA ASP A 228 -23.73 -5.48 15.99
C ASP A 228 -22.40 -6.27 16.00
N ASN A 229 -22.35 -7.27 16.86
CA ASN A 229 -21.15 -8.08 17.12
C ASN A 229 -20.95 -9.17 16.06
N GLU A 230 -19.79 -9.20 15.40
CA GLU A 230 -19.27 -10.39 14.71
C GLU A 230 -17.83 -10.73 15.13
N THR A 231 -17.64 -10.95 16.42
CA THR A 231 -16.58 -11.85 16.90
C THR A 231 -17.14 -13.27 17.03
N ASN A 232 -16.37 -14.28 16.58
CA ASN A 232 -16.44 -15.73 16.88
C ASN A 232 -16.39 -16.73 15.69
N SER A 233 -16.23 -16.29 14.43
CA SER A 233 -16.01 -17.25 13.32
C SER A 233 -14.58 -17.85 13.29
N CYS A 234 -13.56 -17.04 13.58
CA CYS A 234 -12.15 -17.41 13.32
C CYS A 234 -11.55 -18.46 14.29
N GLN A 235 -12.03 -18.54 15.54
CA GLN A 235 -11.54 -19.54 16.52
C GLN A 235 -12.00 -20.97 16.20
N SER A 236 -13.20 -21.15 15.64
CA SER A 236 -13.78 -22.47 15.39
C SER A 236 -12.99 -23.25 14.33
N ILE A 237 -12.61 -22.57 13.24
CA ILE A 237 -11.88 -23.17 12.11
C ILE A 237 -10.46 -23.60 12.52
N CYS A 238 -9.75 -22.77 13.29
CA CYS A 238 -8.41 -23.12 13.80
C CYS A 238 -8.43 -24.36 14.70
N CYS A 239 -9.44 -24.49 15.59
CA CYS A 239 -9.58 -25.67 16.44
C CYS A 239 -9.87 -26.94 15.62
N ALA A 240 -10.76 -26.89 14.63
CA ALA A 240 -11.09 -28.03 13.78
C ALA A 240 -9.88 -28.56 12.99
N VAL A 241 -9.07 -27.66 12.42
CA VAL A 241 -7.84 -28.04 11.71
C VAL A 241 -6.82 -28.68 12.64
N LEU A 242 -6.59 -28.11 13.83
CA LEU A 242 -5.63 -28.63 14.80
C LEU A 242 -6.01 -30.04 15.29
N ILE A 243 -7.31 -30.27 15.58
CA ILE A 243 -7.83 -31.59 15.96
C ILE A 243 -7.62 -32.61 14.84
N CYS A 244 -7.89 -32.23 13.58
CA CYS A 244 -7.70 -33.11 12.42
C CYS A 244 -6.24 -33.56 12.26
N PHE A 245 -5.28 -32.64 12.42
CA PHE A 245 -3.85 -32.96 12.40
C PHE A 245 -3.45 -33.92 13.54
N ILE A 246 -3.96 -33.72 14.76
CA ILE A 246 -3.66 -34.61 15.90
C ILE A 246 -4.18 -36.02 15.64
N VAL A 247 -5.41 -36.16 15.12
CA VAL A 247 -5.98 -37.48 14.77
C VAL A 247 -5.17 -38.17 13.67
N LEU A 248 -4.78 -37.46 12.61
CA LEU A 248 -3.91 -37.99 11.55
C LEU A 248 -2.57 -38.51 12.08
N MET A 249 -1.93 -37.76 12.98
CA MET A 249 -0.65 -38.16 13.59
C MET A 249 -0.81 -39.41 14.49
N LEU A 250 -1.91 -39.53 15.24
CA LEU A 250 -2.19 -40.71 16.05
C LEU A 250 -2.45 -41.96 15.19
N VAL A 251 -3.20 -41.83 14.09
CA VAL A 251 -3.43 -42.92 13.13
C VAL A 251 -2.12 -43.34 12.48
N ALA A 252 -1.29 -42.39 12.02
CA ALA A 252 0.01 -42.67 11.43
C ALA A 252 0.96 -43.38 12.42
N ALA A 253 0.98 -42.95 13.69
CA ALA A 253 1.77 -43.60 14.74
C ALA A 253 1.28 -45.03 15.05
N ALA A 254 -0.04 -45.25 15.10
CA ALA A 254 -0.62 -46.59 15.31
C ALA A 254 -0.31 -47.55 14.14
N VAL A 255 -0.43 -47.07 12.90
CA VAL A 255 -0.05 -47.83 11.69
C VAL A 255 1.44 -48.15 11.70
N TYR A 256 2.31 -47.18 12.00
CA TYR A 256 3.75 -47.41 12.12
C TYR A 256 4.11 -48.43 13.22
N ALA A 257 3.44 -48.36 14.38
CA ALA A 257 3.63 -49.34 15.44
C ALA A 257 3.17 -50.74 15.03
N PHE A 258 2.05 -50.86 14.32
CA PHE A 258 1.56 -52.14 13.79
C PHE A 258 2.54 -52.76 12.79
N PHE A 259 3.05 -51.99 11.83
CA PHE A 259 4.08 -52.44 10.87
C PHE A 259 5.44 -52.76 11.51
N LYS A 260 5.70 -52.30 12.74
CA LYS A 260 6.92 -52.60 13.50
C LYS A 260 6.81 -53.86 14.36
N MET A 261 5.61 -54.44 14.51
CA MET A 261 5.35 -55.67 15.27
C MET A 261 5.16 -56.92 14.37
N ILE A 262 5.28 -56.75 13.05
CA ILE A 262 5.25 -57.82 12.03
C ILE A 262 6.67 -57.99 11.48
#